data_AF-A0A9D6TDS5-F1
#
_entry.id   AF-A0A9D6TDS5-F1
#
_cell.length_a   1.000
_cell.length_b   1.000
_cell.length_c   1.000
_cell.angle_alpha   90.00
_cell.angle_beta   90.00
_cell.angle_gamma   90.00
#
_symmetry.space_group_name_H-M   'P 1'
#
loop_
_entity.id
_entity.type
_entity.pdbx_description
1 polymer ?
#
loop_
_entity_poly.entity_id
_entity_poly.type
_entity_poly.pdbx_seq_one_letter_code
_entity_poly.pdbx_strand_id
1 'polypeptide(L)'
;MRTPRRLALSAATAWLGAVLAVAVAAEPPGKDRQPPRPPMVAGELLVRLRSDFPECAHCLVASGRGLTTTTGTRILDQVRLKHGITQMEPVFGGVHAGARRQAAQRRFGAKAGGGGAAATNLSQIYLVRVDPKADVLKVAADFRRDPNVVSAEPNYLYSIKSTGDLSPEVNLAPRRKAAKQSTVSEEASPA
;
A
#
# COMPACT_ATOMS: atom_id res chain seq x y z
N MET A 1 -35.30 12.48 45.88
CA MET A 1 -35.15 11.05 46.23
C MET A 1 -33.70 10.66 46.04
N ARG A 2 -32.99 10.40 47.15
CA ARG A 2 -31.56 10.04 47.18
C ARG A 2 -31.44 8.53 47.28
N THR A 3 -30.68 7.90 46.39
CA THR A 3 -30.28 6.49 46.49
C THR A 3 -28.79 6.41 46.83
N PRO A 4 -28.42 5.92 48.02
CA PRO A 4 -27.03 5.63 48.36
C PRO A 4 -26.81 4.12 48.44
N ARG A 5 -26.15 3.50 47.47
CA ARG A 5 -25.66 2.10 47.58
C ARG A 5 -24.52 1.87 46.59
N ARG A 6 -23.42 1.19 46.89
CA ARG A 6 -22.78 0.72 48.12
C ARG A 6 -21.36 0.36 47.66
N LEU A 7 -20.34 0.80 48.40
CA LEU A 7 -18.97 0.30 48.26
C LEU A 7 -18.98 -1.21 48.53
N ALA A 8 -18.43 -1.99 47.61
CA ALA A 8 -18.01 -3.36 47.87
C ALA A 8 -16.51 -3.43 47.60
N LEU A 9 -15.73 -3.21 48.66
CA LEU A 9 -14.36 -3.66 48.76
C LEU A 9 -14.39 -5.19 48.74
N SER A 10 -13.75 -5.80 47.75
CA SER A 10 -13.33 -7.20 47.84
C SER A 10 -11.82 -7.23 47.85
N ALA A 11 -11.29 -7.34 49.07
CA ALA A 11 -9.96 -7.81 49.35
C ALA A 11 -9.90 -9.33 49.10
N ALA A 12 -8.90 -9.79 48.34
CA ALA A 12 -8.47 -11.19 48.36
C ALA A 12 -7.03 -11.30 47.85
N THR A 13 -6.12 -11.13 48.82
CA THR A 13 -4.88 -11.90 49.04
C THR A 13 -4.42 -12.92 48.00
N ALA A 14 -3.25 -12.61 47.43
CA ALA A 14 -2.00 -13.37 47.42
C ALA A 14 -2.03 -14.90 47.29
N TRP A 15 -1.36 -15.41 46.25
CA TRP A 15 -0.46 -16.55 46.34
C TRP A 15 0.83 -16.24 45.57
N LEU A 16 1.91 -16.03 46.33
CA LEU A 16 3.29 -16.07 45.85
C LEU A 16 3.64 -17.53 45.56
N GLY A 17 3.81 -17.88 44.29
CA GLY A 17 4.45 -19.11 43.84
C GLY A 17 5.67 -18.76 43.01
N ALA A 18 6.82 -18.58 43.66
CA ALA A 18 8.09 -18.37 42.98
C ALA A 18 8.66 -19.72 42.56
N VAL A 19 8.30 -20.18 41.35
CA VAL A 19 8.97 -21.30 40.69
C VAL A 19 10.16 -20.73 39.93
N LEU A 20 11.36 -20.88 40.50
CA LEU A 20 12.61 -20.54 39.84
C LEU A 20 12.96 -21.65 38.83
N ALA A 21 12.32 -21.60 37.66
CA ALA A 21 12.72 -22.43 36.54
C ALA A 21 14.02 -21.88 35.95
N VAL A 22 15.14 -22.55 36.22
CA VAL A 22 16.40 -22.32 35.52
C VAL A 22 16.22 -22.83 34.09
N ALA A 23 15.73 -21.96 33.21
CA ALA A 23 15.73 -22.20 31.78
C ALA A 23 17.17 -22.15 31.29
N VAL A 24 17.77 -23.32 31.07
CA VAL A 24 18.96 -23.44 30.22
C VAL A 24 18.59 -22.84 28.87
N ALA A 25 19.09 -21.63 28.61
CA ALA A 25 18.99 -20.97 27.33
C ALA A 25 19.79 -21.78 26.31
N ALA A 26 19.18 -22.84 25.78
CA ALA A 26 19.57 -23.37 24.49
C ALA A 26 19.37 -22.22 23.50
N GLU A 27 20.46 -21.54 23.13
CA GLU A 27 20.45 -20.60 22.02
C GLU A 27 19.88 -21.37 20.82
N PRO A 28 18.72 -20.98 20.26
CA PRO A 28 18.15 -21.69 19.13
C PRO A 28 19.21 -21.68 18.02
N PRO A 29 19.66 -22.85 17.54
CA PRO A 29 20.61 -22.93 16.43
C PRO A 29 19.87 -22.48 15.17
N GLY A 30 20.02 -21.20 14.86
CA GLY A 30 19.30 -20.60 13.75
C GLY A 30 18.95 -19.14 14.00
N LYS A 31 19.92 -18.34 14.47
CA LYS A 31 19.85 -16.88 14.32
C LYS A 31 19.95 -16.57 12.83
N ASP A 32 18.80 -16.68 12.18
CA ASP A 32 18.34 -15.78 11.14
C ASP A 32 19.41 -15.40 10.11
N ARG A 33 19.62 -16.29 9.14
CA ARG A 33 19.94 -15.83 7.78
C ARG A 33 18.69 -15.18 7.19
N GLN A 34 18.14 -14.16 7.86
CA GLN A 34 17.12 -13.34 7.24
C GLN A 34 17.84 -12.61 6.10
N PRO A 35 17.40 -12.81 4.85
CA PRO A 35 18.05 -12.17 3.73
C PRO A 35 18.09 -10.66 3.98
N PRO A 36 19.18 -9.98 3.60
CA PRO A 36 19.28 -8.53 3.78
C PRO A 36 18.05 -7.87 3.17
N ARG A 37 17.42 -6.97 3.93
CA ARG A 37 16.23 -6.28 3.44
C ARG A 37 16.61 -5.48 2.19
N PRO A 38 15.76 -5.49 1.14
CA PRO A 38 16.02 -4.68 -0.03
C PRO A 38 16.09 -3.19 0.34
N PRO A 39 16.77 -2.36 -0.47
CA PRO A 39 16.71 -0.92 -0.29
C PRO A 39 15.27 -0.41 -0.43
N MET A 40 14.93 0.61 0.36
CA MET A 40 13.60 1.24 0.37
C MET A 40 13.67 2.59 -0.35
N VAL A 41 12.59 2.98 -1.03
CA VAL A 41 12.42 4.34 -1.55
C VAL A 41 12.09 5.27 -0.38
N ALA A 42 12.91 6.32 -0.20
CA ALA A 42 12.70 7.28 0.87
C ALA A 42 11.37 8.02 0.69
N GLY A 43 10.59 8.13 1.77
CA GLY A 43 9.31 8.84 1.76
C GLY A 43 8.14 8.10 1.10
N GLU A 44 8.29 6.83 0.73
CA GLU A 44 7.23 6.09 0.05
C GLU A 44 6.82 4.81 0.81
N LEU A 45 5.51 4.61 0.95
CA LEU A 45 4.94 3.37 1.48
C LEU A 45 3.76 2.88 0.64
N LEU A 46 3.60 1.56 0.61
CA LEU A 46 2.47 0.86 0.02
C LEU A 46 1.48 0.50 1.13
N VAL A 47 0.25 0.97 1.01
CA VAL A 47 -0.84 0.71 1.95
C VAL A 47 -1.95 -0.05 1.23
N ARG A 48 -2.30 -1.21 1.78
CA ARG A 48 -3.47 -1.98 1.35
C ARG A 48 -4.60 -1.79 2.35
N LEU A 49 -5.71 -1.24 1.88
CA LEU A 49 -6.96 -1.16 2.63
C LEU A 49 -7.78 -2.43 2.43
N ARG A 50 -8.75 -2.66 3.33
CA ARG A 50 -9.70 -3.77 3.18
C ARG A 50 -10.50 -3.66 1.88
N SER A 51 -10.91 -4.80 1.34
CA SER A 51 -11.66 -4.86 0.08
C SER A 51 -13.06 -4.24 0.16
N ASP A 52 -13.65 -4.19 1.35
CA ASP A 52 -14.95 -3.59 1.66
C ASP A 52 -14.88 -2.10 1.98
N PHE A 53 -13.71 -1.46 1.79
CA PHE A 53 -13.55 -0.02 1.99
C PHE A 53 -14.49 0.76 1.04
N PRO A 54 -15.48 1.52 1.56
CA PRO A 54 -16.64 1.95 0.78
C PRO A 54 -16.36 2.95 -0.35
N GLU A 55 -15.38 3.83 -0.17
CA GLU A 55 -15.06 4.92 -1.10
C GLU A 55 -13.60 4.86 -1.53
N CYS A 56 -13.26 5.43 -2.68
CA CYS A 56 -11.86 5.51 -3.12
C CYS A 56 -11.07 6.44 -2.18
N ALA A 57 -10.07 5.91 -1.45
CA ALA A 57 -9.27 6.69 -0.51
C ALA A 57 -8.53 7.85 -1.20
N HIS A 58 -8.01 7.62 -2.41
CA HIS A 58 -7.45 8.67 -3.26
C HIS A 58 -8.44 9.82 -3.49
N CYS A 59 -9.70 9.51 -3.86
CA CYS A 59 -10.71 10.54 -4.12
C CYS A 59 -11.07 11.34 -2.85
N LEU A 60 -11.14 10.68 -1.70
CA LEU A 60 -11.41 11.34 -0.42
C LEU A 60 -10.29 12.33 -0.07
N VAL A 61 -9.03 11.87 -0.13
CA VAL A 61 -7.86 12.71 0.16
C VAL A 61 -7.75 13.87 -0.83
N ALA A 62 -7.90 13.59 -2.14
CA ALA A 62 -7.81 14.62 -3.18
C ALA A 62 -8.91 15.68 -3.09
N SER A 63 -10.10 15.32 -2.59
CA SER A 63 -11.20 16.27 -2.34
C SER A 63 -11.11 16.96 -0.97
N GLY A 64 -10.04 16.74 -0.21
CA GLY A 64 -9.86 17.30 1.14
C GLY A 64 -10.78 16.67 2.20
N ARG A 65 -11.52 15.61 1.87
CA ARG A 65 -12.36 14.89 2.82
C ARG A 65 -11.51 14.00 3.74
N GLY A 66 -11.97 13.83 4.98
CA GLY A 66 -11.38 12.87 5.92
C GLY A 66 -11.78 11.45 5.56
N LEU A 67 -10.87 10.49 5.77
CA LEU A 67 -11.12 9.05 5.65
C LEU A 67 -12.12 8.57 6.73
N THR A 68 -12.23 9.29 7.85
CA THR A 68 -13.19 9.03 8.93
C THR A 68 -14.63 8.99 8.44
N THR A 69 -15.00 9.79 7.42
CA THR A 69 -16.40 9.81 6.93
C THR A 69 -16.85 8.46 6.38
N THR A 70 -15.89 7.63 6.00
CA THR A 70 -16.11 6.37 5.31
C THR A 70 -15.83 5.18 6.23
N THR A 71 -14.83 5.27 7.12
CA THR A 71 -14.47 4.17 8.04
C THR A 71 -15.14 4.26 9.40
N GLY A 72 -15.65 5.43 9.80
CA GLY A 72 -16.08 5.70 11.18
C GLY A 72 -14.92 5.80 12.19
N THR A 73 -13.67 5.59 11.77
CA THR A 73 -12.47 5.65 12.61
C THR A 73 -11.63 6.88 12.27
N ARG A 74 -11.09 7.54 13.30
CA ARG A 74 -10.22 8.72 13.13
C ARG A 74 -8.74 8.38 12.93
N ILE A 75 -8.35 7.11 13.06
CA ILE A 75 -6.94 6.72 13.11
C ILE A 75 -6.25 7.05 11.78
N LEU A 76 -6.83 6.69 10.64
CA LEU A 76 -6.25 7.04 9.33
C LEU A 76 -6.08 8.54 9.12
N ASP A 77 -7.06 9.35 9.51
CA ASP A 77 -6.94 10.81 9.41
C ASP A 77 -5.89 11.38 10.37
N GLN A 78 -5.77 10.82 11.58
CA GLN A 78 -4.71 11.18 12.52
C GLN A 78 -3.33 10.85 11.97
N VAL A 79 -3.14 9.65 11.40
CA VAL A 79 -1.89 9.24 10.75
C VAL A 79 -1.58 10.16 9.58
N ARG A 80 -2.59 10.48 8.75
CA ARG A 80 -2.46 11.39 7.62
C ARG A 80 -1.96 12.77 8.03
N LEU A 81 -2.61 13.37 9.03
CA LEU A 81 -2.26 14.69 9.55
C LEU A 81 -0.91 14.68 10.27
N LYS A 82 -0.64 13.66 11.09
CA LYS A 82 0.61 13.51 11.86
C LYS A 82 1.84 13.45 10.97
N HIS A 83 1.74 12.79 9.82
CA HIS A 83 2.86 12.57 8.88
C HIS A 83 2.80 13.46 7.64
N GLY A 84 1.91 14.45 7.61
CA GLY A 84 1.81 15.42 6.49
C GLY A 84 1.42 14.79 5.16
N ILE A 85 0.66 13.70 5.17
CA ILE A 85 0.28 12.96 3.96
C ILE A 85 -0.81 13.75 3.23
N THR A 86 -0.48 14.24 2.05
CA THR A 86 -1.40 15.02 1.19
C THR A 86 -1.97 14.21 0.04
N GLN A 87 -1.36 13.07 -0.29
CA GLN A 87 -1.71 12.27 -1.46
C GLN A 87 -1.65 10.78 -1.15
N MET A 88 -2.61 10.04 -1.72
CA MET A 88 -2.63 8.59 -1.76
C MET A 88 -2.91 8.19 -3.22
N GLU A 89 -1.92 7.68 -3.94
CA GLU A 89 -2.03 7.34 -5.36
C GLU A 89 -2.39 5.85 -5.51
N PRO A 90 -3.39 5.47 -6.32
CA PRO A 90 -3.65 4.07 -6.58
C PRO A 90 -2.50 3.46 -7.40
N VAL A 91 -1.92 2.35 -6.92
CA VAL A 91 -0.78 1.70 -7.56
C VAL A 91 -1.18 1.11 -8.92
N PHE A 92 -2.36 0.50 -8.96
CA PHE A 92 -2.89 -0.09 -10.18
C PHE A 92 -3.81 0.94 -10.86
N GLY A 93 -3.25 1.67 -11.82
CA GLY A 93 -3.99 2.58 -12.68
C GLY A 93 -5.16 1.88 -13.38
N GLY A 94 -6.27 2.59 -13.61
CA GLY A 94 -7.43 2.07 -14.34
C GLY A 94 -8.42 1.24 -13.52
N VAL A 95 -8.05 0.74 -12.33
CA VAL A 95 -8.99 -0.08 -11.52
C VAL A 95 -10.14 0.77 -10.95
N HIS A 96 -9.88 2.04 -10.62
CA HIS A 96 -10.94 3.00 -10.28
C HIS A 96 -11.70 3.54 -11.50
N ALA A 97 -11.14 3.44 -12.72
CA ALA A 97 -11.92 3.65 -13.93
C ALA A 97 -12.91 2.51 -14.14
N GLY A 98 -12.51 1.28 -13.79
CA GLY A 98 -13.37 0.10 -13.69
C GLY A 98 -14.48 0.24 -12.65
N ALA A 99 -14.16 0.73 -11.44
CA ALA A 99 -15.17 1.02 -10.41
C ALA A 99 -16.14 2.13 -10.84
N ARG A 100 -15.66 3.19 -11.53
CA ARG A 100 -16.51 4.22 -12.15
C ARG A 100 -17.40 3.63 -13.25
N ARG A 101 -16.85 2.75 -14.10
CA ARG A 101 -17.62 2.02 -15.12
C ARG A 101 -18.61 1.05 -14.52
N GLN A 102 -18.29 0.33 -13.45
CA GLN A 102 -19.22 -0.57 -12.76
C GLN A 102 -20.30 0.20 -12.02
N ALA A 103 -19.98 1.32 -11.37
CA ALA A 103 -20.98 2.21 -10.78
C ALA A 103 -21.91 2.78 -11.87
N ALA A 104 -21.37 3.14 -13.04
CA ALA A 104 -22.17 3.53 -14.20
C ALA A 104 -23.00 2.36 -14.75
N GLN A 105 -22.43 1.15 -14.90
CA GLN A 105 -23.15 -0.04 -15.37
C GLN A 105 -24.25 -0.48 -14.39
N ARG A 106 -24.03 -0.35 -13.07
CA ARG A 106 -25.09 -0.56 -12.05
C ARG A 106 -26.21 0.48 -12.18
N ARG A 107 -25.90 1.71 -12.61
CA ARG A 107 -26.89 2.75 -12.91
C ARG A 107 -27.60 2.54 -14.25
N PHE A 108 -26.99 1.82 -15.20
CA PHE A 108 -27.48 1.69 -16.58
C PHE A 108 -27.82 0.25 -17.05
N GLY A 109 -27.77 -0.77 -16.20
CA GLY A 109 -28.31 -2.10 -16.49
C GLY A 109 -27.46 -3.26 -15.96
N ALA A 110 -27.90 -3.86 -14.85
CA ALA A 110 -27.33 -5.11 -14.36
C ALA A 110 -28.05 -6.33 -14.99
N LYS A 111 -27.57 -6.78 -16.15
CA LYS A 111 -27.82 -8.14 -16.66
C LYS A 111 -26.54 -8.71 -17.28
N ALA A 112 -25.74 -9.37 -16.46
CA ALA A 112 -24.89 -10.50 -16.84
C ALA A 112 -24.23 -11.05 -15.57
N GLY A 113 -24.74 -12.19 -15.10
CA GLY A 113 -24.06 -12.99 -14.08
C GLY A 113 -22.84 -13.68 -14.69
N GLY A 114 -21.74 -13.71 -13.94
CA GLY A 114 -20.53 -14.41 -14.31
C GLY A 114 -19.84 -14.93 -13.06
N GLY A 115 -20.05 -16.21 -12.76
CA GLY A 115 -19.39 -16.96 -11.69
C GLY A 115 -17.94 -17.28 -12.05
N GLY A 116 -17.07 -16.28 -12.07
CA GLY A 116 -15.62 -16.45 -12.06
C GLY A 116 -15.09 -16.42 -10.63
N ALA A 117 -14.05 -17.20 -10.34
CA ALA A 117 -13.33 -17.15 -9.07
C ALA A 117 -13.06 -15.68 -8.68
N ALA A 118 -13.36 -15.32 -7.43
CA ALA A 118 -13.28 -13.94 -6.96
C ALA A 118 -11.87 -13.40 -7.18
N ALA A 119 -11.69 -12.62 -8.26
CA ALA A 119 -10.42 -12.01 -8.59
C ALA A 119 -9.95 -11.17 -7.40
N THR A 120 -8.68 -11.31 -7.01
CA THR A 120 -8.13 -10.55 -5.89
C THR A 120 -8.30 -9.06 -6.17
N ASN A 121 -9.05 -8.36 -5.32
CA ASN A 121 -9.33 -6.95 -5.52
C ASN A 121 -8.06 -6.12 -5.23
N LEU A 122 -7.37 -5.69 -6.29
CA LEU A 122 -6.16 -4.85 -6.22
C LEU A 122 -6.49 -3.34 -6.19
N SER A 123 -7.77 -2.94 -6.23
CA SER A 123 -8.16 -1.52 -6.23
C SER A 123 -7.87 -0.79 -4.93
N GLN A 124 -7.57 -1.52 -3.86
CA GLN A 124 -7.38 -0.97 -2.52
C GLN A 124 -5.91 -0.89 -2.11
N ILE A 125 -5.01 -0.83 -3.09
CA ILE A 125 -3.57 -0.70 -2.87
C ILE A 125 -3.14 0.70 -3.33
N TYR A 126 -2.60 1.47 -2.39
CA TYR A 126 -2.23 2.86 -2.58
C TYR A 126 -0.75 3.08 -2.26
N LEU A 127 -0.08 3.85 -3.09
CA LEU A 127 1.20 4.47 -2.82
C LEU A 127 0.95 5.76 -2.03
N VAL A 128 1.54 5.86 -0.84
CA VAL A 128 1.44 7.03 0.01
C VAL A 128 2.81 7.69 0.07
N ARG A 129 2.84 9.01 -0.16
CA ARG A 129 4.05 9.82 -0.05
C ARG A 129 4.06 10.58 1.28
N VAL A 130 5.20 10.54 1.96
CA VAL A 130 5.52 11.31 3.17
C VAL A 130 6.80 12.11 2.94
N ASP A 131 7.17 12.97 3.90
CA ASP A 131 8.47 13.64 3.88
C ASP A 131 9.61 12.60 3.69
N PRO A 132 10.54 12.79 2.74
CA PRO A 132 11.65 11.86 2.52
C PRO A 132 12.55 11.63 3.75
N LYS A 133 12.54 12.56 4.71
CA LYS A 133 13.27 12.46 5.98
C LYS A 133 12.47 11.75 7.08
N ALA A 134 11.20 11.44 6.84
CA ALA A 134 10.37 10.73 7.81
C ALA A 134 10.82 9.27 7.96
N ASP A 135 10.65 8.74 9.16
CA ASP A 135 10.84 7.31 9.44
C ASP A 135 9.68 6.49 8.85
N VAL A 136 9.88 6.00 7.62
CA VAL A 136 8.88 5.22 6.88
C VAL A 136 8.43 3.97 7.65
N LEU A 137 9.31 3.33 8.42
CA LEU A 137 8.94 2.15 9.21
C LEU A 137 7.98 2.50 10.33
N LYS A 138 8.20 3.63 10.99
CA LYS A 138 7.28 4.17 12.00
C LYS A 138 5.94 4.59 11.38
N VAL A 139 5.95 5.23 10.21
CA VAL A 139 4.72 5.56 9.47
C VAL A 139 3.92 4.29 9.16
N ALA A 140 4.57 3.25 8.62
CA ALA A 140 3.94 1.97 8.33
C ALA A 140 3.40 1.27 9.60
N ALA A 141 4.10 1.38 10.73
CA ALA A 141 3.62 0.88 12.01
C ALA A 141 2.39 1.63 12.51
N ASP A 142 2.33 2.96 12.33
CA ASP A 142 1.18 3.77 12.69
C ASP A 142 -0.05 3.43 11.82
N PHE A 143 0.11 3.22 10.51
CA PHE A 143 -0.97 2.78 9.62
C PHE A 143 -1.57 1.44 10.06
N ARG A 144 -0.74 0.47 10.44
CA ARG A 144 -1.19 -0.87 10.87
C ARG A 144 -2.05 -0.88 12.14
N ARG A 145 -2.16 0.25 12.84
CA ARG A 145 -3.05 0.39 14.00
C ARG A 145 -4.52 0.57 13.61
N ASP A 146 -4.82 0.96 12.37
CA ASP A 146 -6.21 1.12 11.93
C ASP A 146 -6.79 -0.22 11.45
N PRO A 147 -8.00 -0.62 11.90
CA PRO A 147 -8.62 -1.90 11.54
C PRO A 147 -9.01 -2.01 10.05
N ASN A 148 -8.99 -0.92 9.29
CA ASN A 148 -9.27 -0.89 7.86
C ASN A 148 -8.02 -1.08 7.00
N VAL A 149 -6.84 -1.18 7.62
CA VAL A 149 -5.56 -1.45 6.94
C VAL A 149 -5.26 -2.94 7.03
N VAL A 150 -5.14 -3.58 5.86
CA VAL A 150 -4.73 -4.99 5.74
C VAL A 150 -3.21 -5.11 5.85
N SER A 151 -2.49 -4.23 5.14
CA SER A 151 -1.03 -4.16 5.22
C SER A 151 -0.56 -2.74 4.96
N ALA A 152 0.58 -2.39 5.55
CA ALA A 152 1.32 -1.16 5.26
C ALA A 152 2.81 -1.46 5.33
N GLU A 153 3.50 -1.26 4.21
CA GLU A 153 4.89 -1.64 4.02
C GLU A 153 5.66 -0.54 3.29
N PRO A 154 6.96 -0.35 3.57
CA PRO A 154 7.80 0.53 2.76
C PRO A 154 7.82 0.11 1.29
N ASN A 155 8.01 1.07 0.38
CA ASN A 155 8.24 0.75 -1.02
C ASN A 155 9.66 0.21 -1.22
N TYR A 156 9.80 -1.12 -1.36
CA TYR A 156 11.08 -1.78 -1.55
C TYR A 156 11.46 -1.87 -3.04
N LEU A 157 12.73 -1.62 -3.34
CA LEU A 157 13.31 -1.80 -4.67
C LEU A 157 13.84 -3.22 -4.83
N TYR A 158 13.30 -3.96 -5.80
CA TYR A 158 13.77 -5.29 -6.17
C TYR A 158 14.51 -5.23 -7.51
N SER A 159 15.77 -5.68 -7.52
CA SER A 159 16.52 -5.89 -8.75
C SER A 159 16.36 -7.33 -9.23
N ILE A 160 15.90 -7.53 -10.46
CA ILE A 160 15.93 -8.84 -11.09
C ILE A 160 17.39 -9.09 -11.49
N LYS A 161 18.05 -10.05 -10.84
CA LYS A 161 19.31 -10.59 -11.37
C LYS A 161 18.94 -11.39 -12.61
N SER A 162 19.26 -10.87 -13.79
CA SER A 162 19.16 -11.64 -15.02
C SER A 162 20.12 -12.82 -14.90
N THR A 163 19.60 -14.02 -14.70
CA THR A 163 20.38 -15.25 -14.70
C THR A 163 20.80 -15.51 -16.14
N GLY A 164 21.91 -14.90 -16.57
CA GLY A 164 22.32 -14.90 -17.96
C GLY A 164 23.78 -14.55 -18.16
N ASP A 165 24.67 -15.44 -17.72
CA ASP A 165 25.88 -15.80 -18.50
C ASP A 165 25.46 -16.59 -19.76
N LEU A 166 24.53 -16.04 -20.53
CA LEU A 166 24.25 -16.46 -21.89
C LEU A 166 24.34 -15.21 -22.73
N SER A 167 25.58 -14.81 -22.99
CA SER A 167 25.94 -13.93 -24.10
C SER A 167 25.12 -14.35 -25.32
N PRO A 168 24.14 -13.56 -25.76
CA PRO A 168 23.66 -13.74 -27.10
C PRO A 168 24.79 -13.16 -27.98
N GLU A 169 25.60 -14.05 -28.56
CA GLU A 169 26.44 -13.73 -29.71
C GLU A 169 25.49 -13.37 -30.86
N VAL A 170 24.83 -12.21 -30.77
CA VAL A 170 24.06 -11.64 -31.86
C VAL A 170 25.10 -11.04 -32.78
N ASN A 171 25.56 -11.88 -33.70
CA ASN A 171 26.31 -11.47 -34.87
C ASN A 171 25.38 -10.57 -35.71
N LEU A 172 25.35 -9.27 -35.37
CA LEU A 172 24.69 -8.23 -36.17
C LEU A 172 25.48 -8.07 -37.48
N ALA A 173 25.19 -8.93 -38.45
CA ALA A 173 25.51 -8.63 -39.83
C ALA A 173 24.86 -7.28 -40.22
N PRO A 174 25.60 -6.37 -40.89
CA PRO A 174 25.13 -5.02 -41.16
C PRO A 174 23.95 -5.05 -42.15
N ARG A 175 22.74 -4.77 -41.63
CA ARG A 175 21.58 -4.42 -42.47
C ARG A 175 21.90 -3.10 -43.19
N ARG A 176 22.25 -3.21 -44.46
CA ARG A 176 22.34 -2.08 -45.41
C ARG A 176 21.01 -1.32 -45.36
N LYS A 177 21.05 -0.08 -44.84
CA LYS A 177 19.95 0.87 -44.95
C LYS A 177 19.81 1.28 -46.41
N ALA A 178 18.71 0.87 -47.05
CA ALA A 178 18.27 1.51 -48.27
C ALA A 178 17.75 2.91 -47.91
N ALA A 179 18.52 3.92 -48.28
CA ALA A 179 18.14 5.32 -48.19
C ALA A 179 16.95 5.57 -49.14
N LYS A 180 15.84 6.06 -48.60
CA LYS A 180 14.79 6.70 -49.40
C LYS A 180 14.78 8.16 -49.00
N GLN A 181 15.40 8.97 -49.84
CA GLN A 181 15.37 10.43 -49.78
C GLN A 181 13.92 10.88 -50.00
N SER A 182 13.32 11.50 -49.00
CA SER A 182 12.11 12.30 -49.15
C SER A 182 12.50 13.75 -48.97
N THR A 183 12.72 14.41 -50.10
CA THR A 183 12.78 15.86 -50.26
C THR A 183 11.46 16.47 -49.85
N VAL A 184 11.45 17.35 -48.84
CA VAL A 184 10.34 18.27 -48.59
C VAL A 184 10.90 19.66 -48.79
N SER A 185 10.37 20.31 -49.81
CA SER A 185 10.69 21.68 -50.21
C SER A 185 10.28 22.66 -49.12
N GLU A 186 11.22 23.56 -48.84
CA GLU A 186 11.08 24.77 -48.07
C GLU A 186 10.35 25.80 -48.94
N GLU A 187 9.12 26.15 -48.58
CA GLU A 187 8.39 27.27 -49.18
C GLU A 187 8.31 28.39 -48.15
N ALA A 188 9.01 29.48 -48.49
CA ALA A 188 9.15 30.70 -47.73
C ALA A 188 7.82 31.46 -47.66
N SER A 189 7.61 32.17 -46.54
CA SER A 189 6.63 33.27 -46.48
C SER A 189 7.26 34.46 -45.76
N PRO A 190 7.46 35.61 -46.43
CA PRO A 190 7.86 36.84 -45.80
C PRO A 190 6.68 37.78 -45.50
N ALA A 191 6.88 38.55 -44.43
CA ALA A 191 6.19 39.77 -43.98
C ALA A 191 4.84 39.62 -43.27
#